data_AF-A0A5P3MP57-F1
#
_entry.id   AF-A0A5P3MP57-F1
#
_cell.length_a   1.000
_cell.length_b   1.000
_cell.length_c   1.000
_cell.angle_alpha   90.00
_cell.angle_beta   90.00
_cell.angle_gamma   90.00
#
_symmetry.space_group_name_H-M   'P 1'
#
loop_
_entity.id
_entity.type
_entity.pdbx_description
1 polymer ?
#
loop_
_entity_poly.entity_id
_entity_poly.type
_entity_poly.pdbx_seq_one_letter_code
_entity_poly.pdbx_strand_id
1 'polypeptide(L)' 'MLTKKLRAKTAAAFNKAKLASGERRVMGINAKAAEMDIIDAAIAKAGGSKTKALVAICTFYLENA' A
#
# COMPACT_ATOMS: atom_id res chain seq x y z
N MET A 1 -3.15 22.45 21.61
CA MET A 1 -2.91 21.05 21.18
C MET A 1 -4.18 20.18 21.05
N LEU A 2 -5.41 20.71 21.15
CA LEU A 2 -6.66 19.91 21.02
C LEU A 2 -7.09 19.62 19.57
N THR A 3 -6.82 20.52 18.62
CA THR A 3 -7.28 20.42 17.23
C THR A 3 -6.59 19.32 16.40
N LYS A 4 -5.29 19.07 16.61
CA LYS A 4 -4.56 17.99 15.91
C LYS A 4 -5.05 16.59 16.31
N LYS A 5 -5.31 16.37 17.60
CA LYS A 5 -5.82 15.07 18.11
C LYS A 5 -7.25 14.79 17.64
N LEU A 6 -8.09 15.84 17.51
CA LEU A 6 -9.43 15.70 16.96
C LEU A 6 -9.40 15.30 15.47
N ARG A 7 -8.54 15.92 14.66
CA ARG A 7 -8.35 15.60 13.23
C ARG A 7 -7.79 14.20 12.99
N ALA A 8 -6.86 13.75 13.83
CA ALA A 8 -6.31 12.41 13.77
C ALA A 8 -7.37 11.33 14.05
N LYS A 9 -8.28 11.57 15.01
CA LYS A 9 -9.42 10.68 15.29
C LYS A 9 -10.39 10.63 14.11
N THR A 10 -10.63 11.73 13.41
CA THR A 10 -11.49 11.76 12.21
C THR A 10 -10.86 11.00 11.04
N ALA A 11 -9.56 11.15 10.81
CA ALA A 11 -8.85 10.42 9.75
C ALA A 11 -8.83 8.90 9.99
N ALA A 12 -8.63 8.46 11.24
CA ALA A 12 -8.67 7.04 11.60
C ALA A 12 -10.09 6.46 11.43
N ALA A 13 -11.12 7.17 11.86
CA ALA A 13 -12.52 6.77 11.67
C ALA A 13 -12.91 6.71 10.19
N PHE A 14 -12.47 7.70 9.39
CA PHE A 14 -12.70 7.74 7.95
C PHE A 14 -12.01 6.59 7.22
N ASN A 15 -10.74 6.31 7.53
CA ASN A 15 -10.03 5.17 6.96
C ASN A 15 -10.67 3.84 7.38
N LYS A 16 -11.15 3.70 8.62
CA LYS A 16 -11.88 2.52 9.08
C LYS A 16 -13.20 2.33 8.32
N ALA A 17 -13.92 3.41 8.03
CA ALA A 17 -15.13 3.37 7.21
C ALA A 17 -14.82 2.96 5.76
N LYS A 18 -13.71 3.44 5.17
CA LYS A 18 -13.26 3.04 3.83
C LYS A 18 -12.79 1.58 3.72
N LEU A 19 -12.22 1.06 4.80
CA LEU A 19 -11.89 -0.36 4.88
C LEU A 19 -13.16 -1.20 5.00
N ALA A 20 -14.15 -0.74 5.78
CA ALA A 20 -15.44 -1.40 5.95
C ALA A 20 -16.32 -1.36 4.68
N SER A 21 -16.23 -0.30 3.88
CA SER A 21 -16.95 -0.17 2.61
C SER A 21 -16.37 -1.05 1.48
N GLY A 22 -15.20 -1.64 1.69
CA GLY A 22 -14.48 -2.42 0.67
C GLY A 22 -13.73 -1.57 -0.37
N GLU A 23 -13.82 -0.24 -0.30
CA GLU A 23 -13.09 0.70 -1.18
C GLU A 23 -11.56 0.57 -1.00
N ARG A 24 -11.13 0.15 0.20
CA ARG A 24 -9.72 -0.05 0.54
C ARG A 24 -9.54 -1.44 1.12
N ARG A 25 -8.48 -2.13 0.71
CA ARG A 25 -8.00 -3.37 1.35
C ARG A 25 -6.55 -3.17 1.78
N VAL A 26 -6.18 -3.80 2.89
CA VAL A 26 -4.80 -3.83 3.38
C VAL A 26 -4.31 -5.26 3.23
N MET A 27 -3.09 -5.40 2.71
CA MET A 27 -2.39 -6.66 2.61
C MET A 27 -1.07 -6.53 3.35
N GLY A 28 -0.83 -7.44 4.29
CA GLY A 28 0.49 -7.65 4.88
C GLY A 28 1.18 -8.80 4.17
N ILE A 29 2.47 -8.65 3.88
CA ILE A 29 3.33 -9.72 3.35
C ILE A 29 4.33 -10.07 4.44
N ASN A 30 4.40 -11.36 4.79
CA ASN A 30 5.46 -11.90 5.64
C ASN A 30 6.31 -12.84 4.79
N ALA A 31 7.57 -12.46 4.56
CA ALA A 31 8.50 -13.15 3.68
C ALA A 31 9.93 -13.03 4.25
N LYS A 32 10.88 -13.78 3.68
CA LYS A 32 12.29 -13.65 4.08
C LYS A 32 12.82 -12.26 3.73
N ALA A 33 13.80 -11.78 4.48
CA ALA A 33 14.45 -10.48 4.21
C ALA A 33 14.95 -10.39 2.76
N ALA A 34 15.63 -11.44 2.27
CA ALA A 34 16.12 -11.49 0.89
C ALA A 34 15.00 -11.42 -0.17
N GLU A 35 13.81 -11.96 0.11
CA GLU A 35 12.66 -11.87 -0.80
C GLU A 35 12.07 -10.46 -0.79
N MET A 36 12.01 -9.85 0.41
CA MET A 36 11.59 -8.45 0.56
C MET A 36 12.55 -7.48 -0.13
N ASP A 37 13.86 -7.74 -0.08
CA ASP A 37 14.89 -6.93 -0.74
C ASP A 37 14.69 -6.90 -2.27
N ILE A 38 14.35 -8.05 -2.87
CA ILE A 38 14.04 -8.16 -4.30
C ILE A 38 12.79 -7.33 -4.63
N ILE A 39 11.74 -7.43 -3.80
CA ILE A 39 10.49 -6.68 -3.98
C ILE A 39 10.75 -5.17 -3.87
N ASP A 40 11.49 -4.73 -2.86
CA ASP A 40 11.81 -3.31 -2.67
C ASP A 40 12.68 -2.79 -3.82
N ALA A 41 13.64 -3.58 -4.35
CA ALA A 41 14.42 -3.21 -5.52
C ALA A 41 13.55 -3.07 -6.78
N ALA A 42 12.60 -3.98 -7.00
CA ALA A 42 11.65 -3.89 -8.11
C ALA A 42 10.76 -2.65 -7.99
N ILE A 43 10.25 -2.36 -6.80
CA ILE A 43 9.46 -1.16 -6.51
C ILE A 43 10.28 0.11 -6.77
N ALA A 44 11.54 0.14 -6.31
CA ALA A 44 12.43 1.28 -6.52
C ALA A 44 12.70 1.54 -8.01
N LYS A 45 12.85 0.47 -8.80
CA LYS A 45 13.05 0.55 -10.25
C LYS A 45 11.81 1.07 -10.99
N ALA A 46 10.61 0.66 -10.57
CA ALA A 46 9.36 1.13 -11.16
C ALA A 46 9.05 2.60 -10.78
N GLY A 47 9.44 3.03 -9.58
CA GLY A 47 9.27 4.40 -9.09
C GLY A 47 7.86 4.74 -8.60
N GLY A 48 7.72 5.91 -7.96
CA GLY A 48 6.45 6.38 -7.38
C GLY A 48 6.15 5.80 -6.00
N SER A 49 4.86 5.66 -5.66
CA SER A 49 4.46 5.05 -4.38
C SER A 49 4.52 3.52 -4.44
N LYS A 50 4.80 2.84 -3.32
CA LYS A 50 4.87 1.37 -3.26
C LYS A 50 3.65 0.70 -3.92
N THR A 51 2.45 1.21 -3.68
CA THR A 51 1.22 0.69 -4.28
C THR A 51 1.17 0.90 -5.79
N LYS A 52 1.56 2.08 -6.30
CA LYS A 52 1.57 2.34 -7.75
C LYS A 52 2.61 1.48 -8.46
N ALA A 53 3.81 1.37 -7.89
CA ALA A 53 4.87 0.52 -8.40
C ALA A 53 4.44 -0.95 -8.46
N LEU A 54 3.83 -1.45 -7.37
CA LEU A 54 3.35 -2.83 -7.31
C LEU A 54 2.23 -3.09 -8.32
N VAL A 55 1.27 -2.17 -8.49
CA VAL A 55 0.23 -2.27 -9.52
C VAL A 55 0.86 -2.33 -10.91
N ALA A 56 1.83 -1.45 -11.23
CA ALA A 56 2.49 -1.46 -12.53
C ALA A 56 3.21 -2.79 -12.80
N ILE A 57 3.94 -3.33 -11.82
CA ILE A 57 4.63 -4.62 -11.94
C ILE A 57 3.62 -5.76 -12.19
N CYS A 58 2.54 -5.81 -11.39
CA CYS A 58 1.53 -6.86 -11.51
C CYS A 58 0.76 -6.76 -12.84
N THR A 59 0.37 -5.55 -13.27
CA THR A 59 -0.30 -5.33 -14.56
C THR A 59 0.60 -5.75 -15.71
N PHE A 60 1.86 -5.31 -15.71
CA PHE A 60 2.83 -5.71 -16.73
C PHE A 60 2.96 -7.24 -16.81
N TYR A 61 3.07 -7.92 -15.67
CA TYR A 61 3.14 -9.39 -15.66
C TYR A 61 1.88 -10.04 -16.24
N LEU A 62 0.68 -9.58 -15.86
CA LEU A 62 -0.57 -10.14 -16.38
C LEU A 62 -0.76 -9.92 -17.89
N GLU A 63 -0.21 -8.83 -18.44
CA GLU A 63 -0.30 -8.52 -19.86
C GLU A 63 0.76 -9.24 -20.72
N ASN A 64 1.87 -9.70 -20.10
CA ASN A 64 3.03 -10.24 -20.80
C ASN A 64 3.40 -11.69 -20.41
N ALA A 65 2.63 -12.33 -19.52
CA ALA A 65 2.77 -13.73 -19.12
C ALA A 65 1.91 -14.66 -19.99
#